data_AF-A0A5M9HV11-F1
#
_entry.id   AF-A0A5M9HV11-F1
#
_cell.length_a   1.000
_cell.length_b   1.000
_cell.length_c   1.000
_cell.angle_alpha   90.00
_cell.angle_beta   90.00
_cell.angle_gamma   90.00
#
_symmetry.space_group_name_H-M   'P 1'
#
loop_
_entity.id
_entity.type
_entity.pdbx_description
1 polymer ?
#
loop_
_entity_poly.entity_id
_entity_poly.type
_entity_poly.pdbx_seq_one_letter_code
_entity_poly.pdbx_strand_id
1 'polypeptide(L)' 'MPYDEKSKQRIMKYLEKLKEIRFRVKPDEFTRYEAAARKAGYPSMRQFYLDALNEKTDDILNSKDDNRHIAHYMK' A
#
# COMPACT_ATOMS: atom_id res chain seq x y z
N MET A 1 -24.96 19.78 -16.96
CA MET A 1 -23.60 20.13 -17.43
C MET A 1 -23.15 19.06 -18.40
N PRO A 2 -22.99 19.35 -19.70
CA PRO A 2 -22.51 18.34 -20.64
C PRO A 2 -21.06 18.06 -20.30
N TYR A 3 -20.79 16.81 -19.96
CA TYR A 3 -19.49 16.34 -19.53
C TYR A 3 -18.56 16.35 -20.74
N ASP A 4 -17.77 17.42 -20.90
CA ASP A 4 -16.87 17.67 -22.02
C ASP A 4 -15.96 16.45 -22.27
N GLU A 5 -16.04 15.85 -23.46
CA GLU A 5 -15.40 14.57 -23.79
C GLU A 5 -13.88 14.62 -23.58
N LYS A 6 -13.27 15.79 -23.79
CA LYS A 6 -11.84 16.05 -23.53
C LYS A 6 -11.47 15.89 -22.06
N SER A 7 -12.40 16.16 -21.15
CA SER A 7 -12.20 15.98 -19.71
C SER A 7 -12.26 14.51 -19.33
N LYS A 8 -13.16 13.72 -19.95
CA LYS A 8 -13.21 12.27 -19.77
C LYS A 8 -11.93 11.58 -20.24
N GLN A 9 -11.42 11.94 -21.41
CA GLN A 9 -10.19 11.36 -21.96
C GLN A 9 -8.97 11.66 -21.08
N ARG A 10 -8.87 12.87 -20.53
CA ARG A 10 -7.79 13.23 -19.57
C ARG A 10 -7.85 12.40 -18.29
N ILE A 11 -9.05 12.22 -17.75
CA ILE A 11 -9.26 11.39 -16.55
C ILE A 11 -8.92 9.93 -16.83
N MET A 12 -9.39 9.37 -17.96
CA MET A 12 -9.11 7.99 -18.37
C MET A 12 -7.61 7.75 -18.54
N LYS A 13 -6.90 8.63 -19.25
CA LYS A 13 -5.44 8.54 -19.45
C LYS A 13 -4.65 8.62 -18.14
N TYR A 14 -5.17 9.34 -17.14
CA TYR A 14 -4.58 9.40 -15.81
C TYR A 14 -4.83 8.09 -15.04
N LEU A 15 -6.05 7.58 -15.06
CA LEU A 15 -6.44 6.33 -14.40
C LEU A 15 -5.74 5.11 -15.00
N GLU A 16 -5.45 5.08 -16.30
CA GLU A 16 -4.71 4.00 -16.98
C GLU A 16 -3.31 3.78 -16.40
N LYS A 17 -2.68 4.83 -15.86
CA LYS A 17 -1.36 4.75 -15.23
C LYS A 17 -1.40 4.19 -13.81
N LEU A 18 -2.59 4.05 -13.23
CA LEU A 18 -2.79 3.62 -11.85
C LEU A 18 -3.33 2.18 -11.83
N LYS A 19 -2.86 1.40 -10.86
CA LYS A 19 -3.42 0.08 -10.56
C LYS A 19 -4.27 0.18 -9.31
N GLU A 20 -5.50 -0.33 -9.39
CA GLU A 20 -6.42 -0.35 -8.26
C GLU A 20 -6.22 -1.64 -7.45
N ILE A 21 -6.03 -1.48 -6.15
CA ILE A 21 -5.99 -2.61 -5.21
C ILE A 21 -7.32 -2.60 -4.45
N ARG A 22 -8.13 -3.65 -4.64
CA ARG A 22 -9.42 -3.82 -3.95
C ARG A 22 -9.35 -5.00 -2.99
N PHE A 23 -9.66 -4.74 -1.72
CA PHE A 23 -9.81 -5.77 -0.70
C PHE A 23 -11.25 -5.85 -0.24
N ARG A 24 -11.75 -7.07 -0.04
CA ARG A 24 -12.96 -7.33 0.73
C ARG A 24 -12.52 -7.89 2.07
N VAL A 25 -12.94 -7.24 3.15
CA VAL A 25 -12.63 -7.64 4.53
C VAL A 25 -13.92 -7.92 5.28
N LYS A 26 -13.85 -8.72 6.34
CA LYS A 26 -15.00 -8.91 7.22
C LYS A 26 -15.30 -7.61 7.98
N PRO A 27 -16.56 -7.40 8.41
CA PRO A 27 -16.93 -6.23 9.20
C PRO A 27 -16.07 -6.08 10.47
N ASP A 28 -15.81 -7.18 11.19
CA ASP A 28 -15.02 -7.15 12.43
C ASP A 28 -13.56 -6.72 12.19
N GLU A 29 -12.97 -7.14 11.07
CA GLU A 29 -11.62 -6.76 10.67
C GLU A 29 -11.57 -5.27 10.33
N PHE A 30 -12.58 -4.78 9.60
CA PHE A 30 -12.68 -3.37 9.26
C PHE A 30 -12.74 -2.49 10.52
N THR A 31 -13.59 -2.85 11.49
CA THR A 31 -13.70 -2.09 12.76
C THR A 31 -12.38 -2.08 13.53
N ARG A 32 -11.65 -3.20 13.52
CA ARG A 32 -10.32 -3.28 14.14
C ARG A 32 -9.31 -2.37 13.45
N TYR A 33 -9.28 -2.34 12.13
CA TYR A 33 -8.38 -1.47 11.37
C TYR A 33 -8.72 0.00 11.58
N GLU A 34 -10.00 0.36 11.59
CA GLU A 34 -10.45 1.73 11.85
C GLU A 34 -10.06 2.21 13.25
N ALA A 35 -10.25 1.36 14.27
CA ALA A 35 -9.85 1.68 15.63
C ALA A 35 -8.33 1.90 15.75
N ALA A 36 -7.53 1.07 15.08
CA ALA A 36 -6.08 1.20 15.05
C ALA A 36 -5.64 2.49 14.34
N ALA A 37 -6.20 2.78 13.16
CA ALA A 37 -5.89 3.98 12.39
C ALA A 37 -6.24 5.25 13.17
N ARG A 38 -7.43 5.28 13.81
CA ARG A 38 -7.85 6.40 14.65
C ARG A 38 -6.92 6.59 15.85
N LYS A 39 -6.52 5.51 16.51
CA LYS A 39 -5.59 5.57 17.66
C LYS A 39 -4.21 6.09 17.26
N ALA A 40 -3.74 5.75 16.06
CA ALA A 40 -2.47 6.22 15.52
C ALA A 40 -2.56 7.61 14.86
N GLY A 41 -3.74 8.24 14.80
CA GLY A 41 -3.92 9.61 14.32
C GLY A 41 -3.94 9.75 12.80
N TYR A 42 -4.25 8.68 12.07
CA TYR A 42 -4.28 8.75 10.61
C TYR A 42 -5.45 9.60 10.09
N PRO A 43 -5.21 10.49 9.10
CA PRO A 43 -6.26 11.31 8.49
C PRO A 43 -7.13 10.52 7.50
N SER A 44 -6.65 9.36 7.03
CA SER A 44 -7.41 8.47 6.14
C SER A 44 -6.99 7.00 6.29
N MET A 45 -7.95 6.10 6.12
CA MET A 45 -7.69 4.65 6.10
C MET A 45 -6.76 4.24 4.95
N ARG A 46 -6.82 4.95 3.82
CA ARG A 46 -5.94 4.68 2.67
C ARG A 46 -4.47 4.84 3.08
N GLN A 47 -4.13 5.92 3.80
CA GLN A 47 -2.76 6.15 4.23
C GLN A 47 -2.31 5.06 5.21
N PHE A 48 -3.17 4.72 6.16
CA PHE A 48 -2.90 3.62 7.10
C PHE A 48 -2.60 2.29 6.39
N TYR A 49 -3.41 1.91 5.39
CA TYR A 49 -3.18 0.69 4.64
C TYR A 49 -1.91 0.73 3.79
N LEU A 50 -1.62 1.87 3.15
CA LEU A 50 -0.41 2.01 2.35
C LEU A 50 0.85 1.96 3.22
N ASP A 51 0.85 2.62 4.37
CA ASP A 51 1.96 2.60 5.30
C ASP A 51 2.20 1.17 5.82
N ALA A 52 1.15 0.45 6.23
CA ALA A 52 1.27 -0.94 6.67
C ALA A 52 1.77 -1.89 5.55
N LEU A 53 1.31 -1.68 4.31
CA LEU A 53 1.80 -2.44 3.16
C LEU A 53 3.26 -2.12 2.85
N ASN A 54 3.65 -0.85 2.92
CA ASN A 54 5.02 -0.41 2.67
C ASN A 54 5.97 -0.92 3.75
N GLU A 55 5.62 -0.78 5.03
CA GLU A 55 6.39 -1.32 6.15
C GLU A 55 6.69 -2.82 5.93
N LYS A 56 5.64 -3.60 5.62
CA LYS A 56 5.83 -5.03 5.36
C LYS A 56 6.63 -5.31 4.09
N THR A 57 6.46 -4.50 3.05
CA THR A 57 7.19 -4.64 1.78
C THR A 57 8.66 -4.33 1.97
N ASP A 58 8.98 -3.22 2.64
CA ASP A 58 10.33 -2.77 2.95
C ASP A 58 11.04 -3.77 3.85
N ASP A 59 10.36 -4.28 4.89
CA ASP A 59 10.90 -5.36 5.72
C ASP A 59 11.30 -6.57 4.88
N ILE A 60 10.47 -6.99 3.92
CA ILE A 60 10.73 -8.17 3.08
C ILE A 60 11.83 -7.90 2.04
N LEU A 61 11.85 -6.70 1.45
CA LEU A 61 12.83 -6.34 0.41
C LEU A 61 14.21 -6.02 1.00
N ASN A 62 14.25 -5.41 2.18
CA ASN A 62 15.49 -5.03 2.86
C ASN A 62 16.04 -6.13 3.78
N SER A 63 15.29 -7.19 4.08
CA SER A 63 15.76 -8.35 4.87
C SER A 63 16.73 -9.29 4.12
N LYS A 64 17.33 -8.84 3.02
CA LYS A 64 18.34 -9.59 2.26
C LYS A 64 19.67 -8.86 2.13
N ASP A 65 20.37 -8.70 3.25
CA ASP A 65 21.85 -8.60 3.23
C ASP A 65 22.57 -9.14 4.49
N ASP A 66 21.95 -9.99 5.30
CA ASP A 66 22.59 -10.55 6.51
C ASP A 66 23.07 -12.01 6.38
N ASN A 67 23.21 -12.54 5.16
CA ASN A 67 23.61 -13.95 4.97
C ASN A 67 24.70 -14.19 3.91
N ARG A 68 25.60 -13.21 3.68
CA ARG A 68 26.75 -13.38 2.77
C ARG A 68 28.13 -13.44 3.46
N HIS A 69 28.22 -13.32 4.78
CA HIS A 69 29.53 -13.22 5.47
C HIS A 69 30.09 -14.54 6.03
N ILE A 70 29.35 -15.65 6.03
CA ILE A 70 29.81 -16.89 6.68
C ILE A 70 30.55 -17.84 5.71
N ALA A 71 30.43 -17.66 4.38
CA ALA A 71 31.04 -18.58 3.41
C ALA A 71 32.49 -18.25 3.02
N HIS A 72 33.03 -17.09 3.42
CA HIS A 72 34.42 -16.72 3.10
C HIS A 72 35.45 -17.27 4.10
N TYR A 73 35.01 -17.81 5.25
CA TYR A 73 35.88 -18.33 6.31
C TYR A 73 36.08 -19.86 6.29
N MET A 74 35.61 -20.55 5.24
CA MET A 74 35.80 -22.01 5.09
C MET A 74 36.78 -22.37 3.95
N LYS A 75 37.82 -21.57 3.71
CA LYS A 75 38.91 -21.93 2.80
C LYS A 75 40.21 -22.19 3.56
#